data_AF-A0A7X7PCK0-F1
#
_entry.id   AF-A0A7X7PCK0-F1
#
_cell.length_a   1.000
_cell.length_b   1.000
_cell.length_c   1.000
_cell.angle_alpha   90.00
_cell.angle_beta   90.00
_cell.angle_gamma   90.00
#
_symmetry.space_group_name_H-M   'P 1'
#
loop_
_entity.id
_entity.type
_entity.pdbx_description
1 polymer ?
#
loop_
_entity_poly.entity_id
_entity_poly.type
_entity_poly.pdbx_seq_one_letter_code
_entity_poly.pdbx_strand_id
1 'polypeptide(L)'
;MLDNLLPAAIALLDEHGPLHLDDLAVRLASAGLGDADELEGELIDEPRLFLRGDGTVFAVERLVDDRVLTHRLTDDDIASDLVGINNLAAFIFTEGDGETVEQLNVVEDLAGDRFVPDSISAGAVVLALVPGTLANREAGKLVGFTILDGTISVVDVVVPDVAASQNDDTAEAFNKAVRQALDDGDDDYVFVSDIVWQMMADDPEVFRTATLPPTELIDPAVFVHDRERIAKVGFDFDQVIDTDFGEFDDDEDSDPAVVTFALFSELHRGEGFDDPAMRGTLLADQEWMEGLADPELAFRIVGELSFEEDELNPDVIVAATDSLLRHGPRKVAAFAHWISGHALELEGRIAEAEKRYEQSADANSAYSPALLALAGIAFDRGDAVRAMSLVNRLEDGSSLDMHDILLRFQPVPRSDIGRNDPCWCGSGRKYKVCHLRKEEFPLRDRAEWLYWKLLAQTRRGSRVERLLDLAQVRAEHWEPGYESVLAAIGDATVLDVALAEDGAAGEFMDARGDLLPEDERELVRLWLQT
;
A
#
# COMPACT_ATOMS: atom_id res chain seq x y z
N MET A 1 -2.63 16.31 -13.70
CA MET A 1 -2.18 17.72 -13.51
C MET A 1 -0.71 17.74 -13.06
N LEU A 2 -0.28 16.69 -12.35
CA LEU A 2 1.07 16.45 -11.84
C LEU A 2 2.16 16.23 -12.90
N ASP A 3 1.83 15.73 -14.12
CA ASP A 3 2.82 15.44 -15.17
C ASP A 3 3.73 16.61 -15.61
N ASN A 4 3.39 17.85 -15.26
CA ASN A 4 4.21 19.04 -15.58
C ASN A 4 4.78 19.76 -14.35
N LEU A 5 4.51 19.27 -13.13
CA LEU A 5 4.92 19.95 -11.89
C LEU A 5 6.45 19.91 -11.74
N LEU A 6 7.01 18.71 -11.71
CA LEU A 6 8.45 18.50 -11.52
C LEU A 6 9.31 19.13 -12.63
N PRO A 7 9.00 18.98 -13.93
CA PRO A 7 9.73 19.69 -14.99
C PRO A 7 9.70 21.22 -14.82
N ALA A 8 8.58 21.78 -14.34
CA ALA A 8 8.48 23.21 -14.10
C ALA A 8 9.26 23.65 -12.85
N ALA A 9 9.26 22.83 -11.78
CA ALA A 9 10.03 23.07 -10.57
C ALA A 9 11.53 23.07 -10.87
N ILE A 10 12.02 22.07 -11.59
CA ILE A 10 13.42 21.99 -12.05
C ILE A 10 13.76 23.20 -12.94
N ALA A 11 12.89 23.58 -13.88
CA ALA A 11 13.13 24.75 -14.72
C ALA A 11 13.26 26.06 -13.93
N LEU A 12 12.47 26.23 -12.85
CA LEU A 12 12.56 27.40 -11.97
C LEU A 12 13.85 27.39 -11.14
N LEU A 13 14.25 26.22 -10.63
CA LEU A 13 15.51 26.04 -9.90
C LEU A 13 16.73 26.25 -10.82
N ASP A 14 16.61 25.88 -12.10
CA ASP A 14 17.63 26.14 -13.12
C ASP A 14 17.75 27.64 -13.44
N GLU A 15 16.63 28.36 -13.50
CA GLU A 15 16.63 29.79 -13.79
C GLU A 15 17.12 30.63 -12.60
N HIS A 16 16.73 30.26 -11.39
CA HIS A 16 16.88 31.11 -10.21
C HIS A 16 17.90 30.59 -9.20
N GLY A 17 18.41 29.37 -9.38
CA GLY A 17 19.14 28.64 -8.36
C GLY A 17 18.20 28.07 -7.28
N PRO A 18 18.76 27.59 -6.16
CA PRO A 18 17.96 27.09 -5.03
C PRO A 18 17.00 28.15 -4.51
N LEU A 19 15.76 27.75 -4.21
CA LEU A 19 14.68 28.61 -3.75
C LEU A 19 14.11 28.08 -2.43
N HIS A 20 13.56 28.96 -1.60
CA HIS A 20 12.76 28.50 -0.45
C HIS A 20 11.50 27.80 -0.98
N LEU A 21 11.01 26.79 -0.25
CA LEU A 21 9.83 25.99 -0.63
C LEU A 21 8.62 26.86 -0.98
N ASP A 22 8.25 27.78 -0.07
CA ASP A 22 7.15 28.74 -0.28
C ASP A 22 7.35 29.60 -1.55
N ASP A 23 8.59 30.04 -1.81
CA ASP A 23 8.90 30.86 -2.98
C ASP A 23 8.79 30.04 -4.28
N LEU A 24 9.18 28.77 -4.25
CA LEU A 24 9.06 27.84 -5.38
C LEU A 24 7.58 27.53 -5.67
N ALA A 25 6.81 27.20 -4.63
CA ALA A 25 5.39 26.90 -4.72
C ALA A 25 4.58 28.10 -5.25
N VAL A 26 4.83 29.32 -4.75
CA VAL A 26 4.19 30.56 -5.23
C VAL A 26 4.48 30.82 -6.71
N ARG A 27 5.69 30.49 -7.19
CA ARG A 27 6.07 30.66 -8.59
C ARG A 27 5.38 29.63 -9.50
N LEU A 28 5.29 28.39 -9.05
CA LEU A 28 4.57 27.32 -9.76
C LEU A 28 3.06 27.60 -9.82
N ALA A 29 2.47 28.05 -8.72
CA ALA A 29 1.08 28.49 -8.67
C ALA A 29 0.83 29.68 -9.61
N SER A 30 1.77 30.63 -9.66
CA SER A 30 1.73 31.77 -10.60
C SER A 30 1.85 31.33 -12.07
N ALA A 31 2.45 30.17 -12.34
CA ALA A 31 2.49 29.54 -13.66
C ALA A 31 1.20 28.75 -13.99
N GLY A 32 0.26 28.67 -13.05
CA GLY A 32 -1.05 28.03 -13.22
C GLY A 32 -1.04 26.52 -12.99
N LEU A 33 -0.09 26.00 -12.20
CA LEU A 33 0.07 24.56 -11.94
C LEU A 33 -0.72 24.04 -10.72
N GLY A 34 -1.32 24.92 -9.91
CA GLY A 34 -2.07 24.53 -8.72
C GLY A 34 -2.17 25.66 -7.71
N ASP A 35 -2.72 25.36 -6.54
CA ASP A 35 -2.62 26.22 -5.37
C ASP A 35 -1.23 26.12 -4.72
N ALA A 36 -0.72 27.19 -4.13
CA ALA A 36 0.63 27.19 -3.58
C ALA A 36 0.76 26.24 -2.38
N ASP A 37 -0.24 26.18 -1.50
CA ASP A 37 -0.16 25.37 -0.27
C ASP A 37 -0.22 23.87 -0.62
N GLU A 38 -1.01 23.48 -1.62
CA GLU A 38 -1.05 22.10 -2.16
C GLU A 38 0.29 21.72 -2.78
N LEU A 39 0.87 22.64 -3.57
CA LEU A 39 2.15 22.40 -4.23
C LEU A 39 3.31 22.28 -3.24
N GLU A 40 3.28 22.96 -2.09
CA GLU A 40 4.30 22.76 -1.05
C GLU A 40 4.36 21.30 -0.58
N GLY A 41 3.20 20.68 -0.34
CA GLY A 41 3.12 19.26 0.03
C GLY A 41 3.70 18.33 -1.04
N GLU A 42 3.24 18.50 -2.28
CA GLU A 42 3.69 17.69 -3.43
C GLU A 42 5.21 17.83 -3.69
N LEU A 43 5.81 18.98 -3.39
CA LEU A 43 7.24 19.23 -3.58
C LEU A 43 8.12 18.66 -2.45
N ILE A 44 7.57 18.46 -1.26
CA ILE A 44 8.29 17.86 -0.12
C ILE A 44 8.58 16.39 -0.39
N ASP A 45 7.61 15.69 -0.98
CA ASP A 45 7.67 14.24 -1.21
C ASP A 45 8.32 13.87 -2.55
N GLU A 46 8.75 14.86 -3.34
CA GLU A 46 9.32 14.66 -4.67
C GLU A 46 10.79 14.21 -4.61
N PRO A 47 11.12 12.96 -5.00
CA PRO A 47 12.46 12.40 -4.79
C PRO A 47 13.58 13.11 -5.55
N ARG A 48 13.25 13.83 -6.63
CA ARG A 48 14.24 14.60 -7.43
C ARG A 48 14.56 15.97 -6.84
N LEU A 49 13.91 16.34 -5.75
CA LEU A 49 14.13 17.57 -5.01
C LEU A 49 14.67 17.24 -3.61
N PHE A 50 15.65 18.02 -3.16
CA PHE A 50 16.18 17.94 -1.81
C PHE A 50 15.76 19.19 -1.04
N LEU A 51 14.95 19.00 0.01
CA LEU A 51 14.57 20.05 0.94
C LEU A 51 15.57 20.10 2.10
N ARG A 52 16.36 21.17 2.15
CA ARG A 52 17.23 21.44 3.29
C ARG A 52 16.40 21.93 4.49
N GLY A 53 16.84 21.61 5.71
CA GLY A 53 16.15 22.01 6.95
C GLY A 53 15.94 23.51 7.18
N ASP A 54 16.51 24.40 6.35
CA ASP A 54 16.19 25.84 6.34
C ASP A 54 15.07 26.23 5.36
N GLY A 55 14.39 25.24 4.77
CA GLY A 55 13.33 25.41 3.78
C GLY A 55 13.83 25.59 2.34
N THR A 56 15.15 25.55 2.10
CA THR A 56 15.69 25.72 0.73
C THR A 56 15.63 24.41 -0.06
N VAL A 57 15.00 24.47 -1.23
CA VAL A 57 14.86 23.37 -2.18
C VAL A 57 16.00 23.40 -3.22
N PHE A 58 16.60 22.24 -3.44
CA PHE A 58 17.63 21.99 -4.45
C PHE A 58 17.16 20.92 -5.43
N ALA A 59 17.50 21.05 -6.72
CA ALA A 59 17.36 19.94 -7.65
C ALA A 59 18.51 18.95 -7.43
N VAL A 60 18.20 17.69 -7.13
CA VAL A 60 19.20 16.65 -6.80
C VAL A 60 20.23 16.50 -7.92
N GLU A 61 19.78 16.52 -9.17
CA GLU A 61 20.61 16.45 -10.38
C GLU A 61 21.72 17.50 -10.43
N ARG A 62 21.51 18.68 -9.84
CA ARG A 62 22.51 19.75 -9.77
C ARG A 62 23.52 19.55 -8.65
N LEU A 63 23.11 18.94 -7.54
CA LEU A 63 23.99 18.67 -6.40
C LEU A 63 25.03 17.62 -6.77
N VAL A 64 24.60 16.58 -7.48
CA VAL A 64 25.40 15.38 -7.78
C VAL A 64 26.26 15.51 -9.03
N ASP A 65 26.00 16.51 -9.87
CA ASP A 65 26.78 16.77 -11.08
C ASP A 65 28.27 16.99 -10.75
N ASP A 66 29.15 16.39 -11.55
CA ASP A 66 30.61 16.38 -11.34
C ASP A 66 31.06 15.90 -9.94
N ARG A 67 30.26 15.08 -9.24
CA ARG A 67 30.64 14.47 -7.95
C ARG A 67 31.16 13.05 -8.14
N VAL A 68 32.03 12.63 -7.22
CA VAL A 68 32.63 11.30 -7.17
C VAL A 68 32.38 10.68 -5.80
N LEU A 69 31.39 9.78 -5.74
CA LEU A 69 31.16 8.93 -4.59
C LEU A 69 31.94 7.62 -4.76
N THR A 70 32.35 7.01 -3.66
CA THR A 70 33.20 5.81 -3.70
C THR A 70 32.56 4.63 -3.01
N HIS A 71 32.92 3.44 -3.48
CA HIS A 71 32.55 2.16 -2.88
C HIS A 71 33.79 1.28 -2.71
N ARG A 72 33.84 0.50 -1.65
CA ARG A 72 34.91 -0.47 -1.42
C ARG A 72 34.52 -1.83 -1.97
N LEU A 73 35.24 -2.25 -3.01
CA LEU A 73 34.91 -3.47 -3.73
C LEU A 73 35.04 -4.71 -2.85
N THR A 74 34.05 -5.58 -2.92
CA THR A 74 34.07 -6.93 -2.38
C THR A 74 34.42 -7.94 -3.49
N ASP A 75 34.71 -9.19 -3.11
CA ASP A 75 34.86 -10.27 -4.10
C ASP A 75 33.55 -10.53 -4.86
N ASP A 76 32.40 -10.34 -4.18
CA ASP A 76 31.07 -10.55 -4.74
C ASP A 76 30.69 -9.47 -5.75
N ASP A 77 31.07 -8.21 -5.48
CA ASP A 77 30.90 -7.10 -6.44
C ASP A 77 31.61 -7.43 -7.74
N ILE A 78 32.86 -7.89 -7.65
CA ILE A 78 33.71 -8.19 -8.81
C ILE A 78 33.19 -9.41 -9.59
N ALA A 79 32.64 -10.41 -8.89
CA ALA A 79 32.13 -11.63 -9.50
C ALA A 79 30.79 -11.44 -10.23
N SER A 80 29.98 -10.49 -9.77
CA SER A 80 28.60 -10.28 -10.25
C SER A 80 28.41 -9.00 -11.07
N ASP A 81 29.35 -8.05 -10.97
CA ASP A 81 29.18 -6.67 -11.45
C ASP A 81 27.94 -5.98 -10.84
N LEU A 82 27.54 -6.39 -9.63
CA LEU A 82 26.48 -5.78 -8.83
C LEU A 82 27.09 -5.03 -7.65
N VAL A 83 26.67 -3.80 -7.41
CA VAL A 83 27.19 -2.95 -6.34
C VAL A 83 26.05 -2.46 -5.46
N GLY A 84 26.15 -2.69 -4.15
CA GLY A 84 25.16 -2.21 -3.19
C GLY A 84 25.07 -0.68 -3.17
N ILE A 85 23.85 -0.15 -3.02
CA ILE A 85 23.60 1.28 -3.19
C ILE A 85 23.93 2.15 -1.98
N ASN A 86 24.26 1.56 -0.82
CA ASN A 86 24.41 2.26 0.47
C ASN A 86 25.40 3.46 0.49
N ASN A 87 26.29 3.52 -0.50
CA ASN A 87 27.29 4.60 -0.63
C ASN A 87 27.02 5.50 -1.84
N LEU A 88 26.00 5.18 -2.61
CA LEU A 88 25.67 5.71 -3.93
C LEU A 88 24.21 6.19 -4.02
N ALA A 89 23.40 6.03 -2.96
CA ALA A 89 21.97 6.37 -3.01
C ALA A 89 21.72 7.84 -3.38
N ALA A 90 22.63 8.73 -3.01
CA ALA A 90 22.58 10.12 -3.44
C ALA A 90 22.55 10.33 -4.97
N PHE A 91 22.99 9.35 -5.79
CA PHE A 91 22.96 9.39 -7.26
C PHE A 91 21.72 8.75 -7.88
N ILE A 92 20.87 8.10 -7.10
CA ILE A 92 19.77 7.25 -7.60
C ILE A 92 18.58 8.08 -8.07
N PHE A 93 18.36 9.25 -7.49
CA PHE A 93 17.20 10.10 -7.76
C PHE A 93 17.45 11.14 -8.87
N THR A 94 18.16 10.76 -9.93
CA THR A 94 18.44 11.62 -11.09
C THR A 94 17.82 10.97 -12.32
N GLU A 95 16.92 11.64 -13.03
CA GLU A 95 16.06 11.00 -14.03
C GLU A 95 16.79 10.68 -15.34
N GLY A 96 16.24 9.73 -16.09
CA GLY A 96 16.45 9.61 -17.53
C GLY A 96 15.33 8.80 -18.18
N ASP A 97 14.58 9.44 -19.08
CA ASP A 97 13.52 8.87 -19.93
C ASP A 97 13.93 7.51 -20.55
N GLY A 98 13.65 6.40 -19.86
CA GLY A 98 13.41 5.04 -20.37
C GLY A 98 14.37 4.36 -21.38
N GLU A 99 15.40 5.02 -21.90
CA GLU A 99 16.19 4.51 -23.04
C GLU A 99 17.70 4.59 -22.85
N THR A 100 18.20 5.16 -21.75
CA THR A 100 19.63 5.15 -21.40
C THR A 100 19.85 5.04 -19.90
N VAL A 101 19.47 3.90 -19.31
CA VAL A 101 20.35 2.86 -18.73
C VAL A 101 19.52 2.00 -17.75
N GLU A 102 19.51 0.68 -17.96
CA GLU A 102 19.00 -0.36 -17.05
C GLU A 102 19.86 -0.46 -15.75
N GLN A 103 19.94 0.59 -14.94
CA GLN A 103 21.03 0.70 -13.95
C GLN A 103 20.68 0.25 -12.52
N LEU A 104 19.44 0.41 -12.09
CA LEU A 104 18.96 -0.10 -10.79
C LEU A 104 18.06 -1.28 -11.04
N ASN A 105 18.36 -2.38 -10.37
CA ASN A 105 17.49 -3.54 -10.37
C ASN A 105 17.31 -3.98 -8.93
N VAL A 106 16.09 -4.35 -8.60
CA VAL A 106 15.85 -5.22 -7.45
C VAL A 106 16.45 -6.57 -7.81
N VAL A 107 17.12 -7.20 -6.84
CA VAL A 107 17.81 -8.48 -7.06
C VAL A 107 16.91 -9.55 -7.66
N GLU A 108 15.61 -9.51 -7.35
CA GLU A 108 14.61 -10.45 -7.85
C GLU A 108 14.40 -10.36 -9.35
N ASP A 109 14.45 -9.15 -9.92
CA ASP A 109 14.34 -8.90 -11.36
C ASP A 109 15.55 -9.41 -12.15
N LEU A 110 16.69 -9.62 -11.48
CA LEU A 110 17.92 -10.16 -12.06
C LEU A 110 17.95 -11.69 -12.09
N ALA A 111 17.03 -12.36 -11.37
CA ALA A 111 17.03 -13.79 -11.14
C ALA A 111 16.66 -14.59 -12.41
N GLY A 112 17.64 -14.79 -13.29
CA GLY A 112 17.50 -15.59 -14.52
C GLY A 112 18.54 -15.25 -15.58
N ASP A 113 18.97 -13.99 -15.63
CA ASP A 113 19.88 -13.46 -16.65
C ASP A 113 21.30 -13.18 -16.14
N ARG A 114 21.51 -13.12 -14.81
CA ARG A 114 22.81 -12.88 -14.18
C ARG A 114 23.07 -13.75 -12.94
N PHE A 115 24.34 -13.85 -12.58
CA PHE A 115 24.76 -14.44 -11.31
C PHE A 115 24.56 -13.43 -10.17
N VAL A 116 23.75 -13.79 -9.19
CA VAL A 116 23.57 -13.04 -7.93
C VAL A 116 24.30 -13.78 -6.81
N PRO A 117 25.25 -13.14 -6.11
CA PRO A 117 25.93 -13.72 -4.95
C PRO A 117 25.01 -13.89 -3.73
N ASP A 118 25.19 -14.97 -2.96
CA ASP A 118 24.43 -15.24 -1.72
C ASP A 118 24.56 -14.14 -0.64
N SER A 119 25.55 -13.26 -0.75
CA SER A 119 25.78 -12.14 0.17
C SER A 119 24.85 -10.95 -0.09
N ILE A 120 24.17 -10.93 -1.24
CA ILE A 120 23.16 -9.95 -1.57
C ILE A 120 21.80 -10.55 -1.25
N SER A 121 21.05 -9.92 -0.33
CA SER A 121 19.72 -10.38 0.04
C SER A 121 18.74 -10.26 -1.13
N ALA A 122 17.74 -11.14 -1.17
CA ALA A 122 16.53 -10.93 -1.96
C ALA A 122 15.87 -9.60 -1.57
N GLY A 123 15.19 -8.93 -2.51
CA GLY A 123 14.64 -7.58 -2.34
C GLY A 123 15.67 -6.44 -2.27
N ALA A 124 16.98 -6.70 -2.22
CA ALA A 124 17.96 -5.61 -2.16
C ALA A 124 18.03 -4.83 -3.49
N VAL A 125 18.07 -3.50 -3.41
CA VAL A 125 18.33 -2.63 -4.56
C VAL A 125 19.83 -2.58 -4.83
N VAL A 126 20.24 -2.88 -6.07
CA VAL A 126 21.64 -2.88 -6.48
C VAL A 126 21.85 -2.08 -7.77
N LEU A 127 23.04 -1.50 -7.89
CA LEU A 127 23.53 -0.95 -9.15
C LEU A 127 24.08 -2.10 -10.02
N ALA A 128 23.38 -2.42 -11.11
CA ALA A 128 23.77 -3.46 -12.04
C ALA A 128 24.66 -2.91 -13.16
N LEU A 129 25.97 -3.15 -13.08
CA LEU A 129 26.93 -2.69 -14.09
C LEU A 129 26.97 -3.63 -15.30
N VAL A 130 27.49 -3.18 -16.45
CA VAL A 130 27.70 -4.08 -17.60
C VAL A 130 28.62 -5.23 -17.20
N PRO A 131 28.35 -6.50 -17.57
CA PRO A 131 29.19 -7.61 -17.14
C PRO A 131 30.64 -7.47 -17.61
N GLY A 132 31.58 -7.70 -16.70
CA GLY A 132 33.02 -7.54 -16.88
C GLY A 132 33.56 -6.14 -16.58
N THR A 133 32.72 -5.19 -16.12
CA THR A 133 33.14 -3.83 -15.75
C THR A 133 34.18 -3.85 -14.62
N LEU A 134 34.03 -4.76 -13.65
CA LEU A 134 34.89 -4.86 -12.47
C LEU A 134 35.98 -5.94 -12.59
N ALA A 135 36.04 -6.71 -13.68
CA ALA A 135 36.87 -7.91 -13.81
C ALA A 135 38.39 -7.73 -13.64
N ASN A 136 38.92 -6.51 -13.77
CA ASN A 136 40.36 -6.20 -13.58
C ASN A 136 40.66 -5.42 -12.29
N ARG A 137 39.70 -5.36 -11.36
CA ARG A 137 39.85 -4.69 -10.07
C ARG A 137 40.17 -5.70 -8.97
N GLU A 138 40.60 -5.19 -7.82
CA GLU A 138 40.98 -6.01 -6.65
C GLU A 138 40.03 -5.71 -5.49
N ALA A 139 39.55 -6.75 -4.81
CA ALA A 139 38.75 -6.60 -3.60
C ALA A 139 39.51 -5.80 -2.53
N GLY A 140 38.76 -5.01 -1.77
CA GLY A 140 39.26 -4.06 -0.77
C GLY A 140 39.73 -2.72 -1.35
N LYS A 141 39.86 -2.58 -2.68
CA LYS A 141 40.17 -1.29 -3.32
C LYS A 141 38.91 -0.45 -3.51
N LEU A 142 39.09 0.87 -3.47
CA LEU A 142 38.02 1.80 -3.78
C LEU A 142 37.85 1.93 -5.29
N VAL A 143 36.60 2.06 -5.70
CA VAL A 143 36.19 2.50 -7.02
C VAL A 143 35.33 3.75 -6.87
N GLY A 144 35.45 4.69 -7.81
CA GLY A 144 34.59 5.87 -7.84
C GLY A 144 33.44 5.68 -8.81
N PHE A 145 32.33 6.34 -8.51
CA PHE A 145 31.18 6.49 -9.37
C PHE A 145 30.92 7.98 -9.57
N THR A 146 30.46 8.35 -10.75
CA THR A 146 30.13 9.73 -11.09
C THR A 146 29.03 9.75 -12.14
N ILE A 147 28.22 10.80 -12.18
CA ILE A 147 27.20 10.97 -13.22
C ILE A 147 27.84 11.74 -14.38
N LEU A 148 27.85 11.14 -15.58
CA LEU A 148 28.31 11.76 -16.81
C LEU A 148 27.19 11.66 -17.85
N ASP A 149 26.77 12.81 -18.39
CA ASP A 149 25.66 12.89 -19.36
C ASP A 149 24.38 12.16 -18.88
N GLY A 150 24.07 12.26 -17.58
CA GLY A 150 22.91 11.60 -16.96
C GLY A 150 23.08 10.10 -16.70
N THR A 151 24.29 9.55 -16.86
CA THR A 151 24.56 8.11 -16.65
C THR A 151 25.63 7.89 -15.58
N ILE A 152 25.41 6.93 -14.68
CA ILE A 152 26.43 6.53 -13.71
C ILE A 152 27.58 5.84 -14.43
N SER A 153 28.79 6.37 -14.22
CA SER A 153 30.04 5.90 -14.80
C SER A 153 31.04 5.52 -13.72
N VAL A 154 31.76 4.43 -13.98
CA VAL A 154 32.82 3.93 -13.09
C VAL A 154 34.13 4.65 -13.39
N VAL A 155 34.79 5.20 -12.37
CA VAL A 155 36.08 5.88 -12.47
C VAL A 155 37.12 5.28 -11.54
N ASP A 156 38.38 5.27 -11.98
CA ASP A 156 39.50 4.88 -11.13
C ASP A 156 39.83 5.98 -10.14
N VAL A 157 39.94 5.61 -8.87
CA VAL A 157 40.24 6.53 -7.78
C VAL A 157 41.50 6.11 -7.06
N VAL A 158 42.30 7.10 -6.68
CA VAL A 158 43.46 6.91 -5.81
C VAL A 158 43.19 7.73 -4.57
N VAL A 159 42.50 7.12 -3.61
CA VAL A 159 42.38 7.67 -2.26
C VAL A 159 43.59 7.16 -1.46
N PRO A 160 44.33 8.02 -0.74
CA PRO A 160 45.42 7.58 0.13
C PRO A 160 44.93 6.51 1.11
N ASP A 161 45.70 5.42 1.24
CA ASP A 161 45.34 4.27 2.09
C ASP A 161 45.00 4.72 3.53
N VAL A 162 43.93 4.13 4.09
CA VAL A 162 43.12 4.52 5.27
C VAL A 162 43.93 4.78 6.56
N ALA A 163 45.21 4.44 6.60
CA ALA A 163 46.07 4.64 7.77
C ALA A 163 46.48 6.11 8.03
N ALA A 164 46.06 7.07 7.20
CA ALA A 164 46.47 8.48 7.32
C ALA A 164 45.35 9.51 7.59
N SER A 165 44.06 9.13 7.61
CA SER A 165 42.96 10.10 7.52
C SER A 165 42.00 10.11 8.73
N GLN A 166 42.48 9.87 9.95
CA GLN A 166 41.74 10.28 11.16
C GLN A 166 41.66 11.81 11.35
N ASN A 167 42.22 12.59 10.40
CA ASN A 167 42.13 14.04 10.29
C ASN A 167 41.72 14.43 8.85
N ASP A 168 40.71 13.77 8.28
CA ASP A 168 40.11 14.24 7.02
C ASP A 168 39.04 15.28 7.33
N ASP A 169 39.19 16.49 6.79
CA ASP A 169 38.23 17.59 6.97
C ASP A 169 36.82 17.15 6.50
N THR A 170 36.74 16.23 5.52
CA THR A 170 35.48 15.66 5.05
C THR A 170 34.81 14.75 6.07
N ALA A 171 35.56 13.89 6.78
CA ALA A 171 34.98 13.01 7.80
C ALA A 171 34.49 13.83 9.01
N GLU A 172 35.24 14.87 9.40
CA GLU A 172 34.79 15.80 10.44
C GLU A 172 33.52 16.54 10.03
N ALA A 173 33.46 17.03 8.79
CA ALA A 173 32.27 17.68 8.23
C ALA A 173 31.06 16.73 8.16
N PHE A 174 31.25 15.49 7.71
CA PHE A 174 30.20 14.47 7.62
C PHE A 174 29.60 14.18 9.00
N ASN A 175 30.44 13.87 9.99
CA ASN A 175 29.95 13.61 11.34
C ASN A 175 29.34 14.84 12.01
N LYS A 176 29.75 16.05 11.62
CA LYS A 176 29.09 17.28 12.08
C LYS A 176 27.69 17.42 11.48
N ALA A 177 27.53 17.15 10.18
CA ALA A 177 26.25 17.18 9.50
C ALA A 177 25.28 16.14 10.09
N VAL A 178 25.75 14.90 10.35
CA VAL A 178 24.95 13.86 11.03
C VAL A 178 24.45 14.35 12.39
N ARG A 179 25.33 14.95 13.23
CA ARG A 179 24.91 15.48 14.55
C ARG A 179 23.85 16.56 14.40
N GLN A 180 24.03 17.46 13.45
CA GLN A 180 23.10 18.55 13.23
C GLN A 180 21.74 18.03 12.78
N ALA A 181 21.71 17.12 11.79
CA ALA A 181 20.46 16.54 11.29
C ALA A 181 19.69 15.79 12.38
N LEU A 182 20.37 14.99 13.21
CA LEU A 182 19.75 14.28 14.34
C LEU A 182 19.32 15.20 15.50
N ASP A 183 19.89 16.40 15.61
CA ASP A 183 19.53 17.35 16.68
C ASP A 183 18.41 18.33 16.21
N ASP A 184 18.29 18.54 14.89
CA ASP A 184 17.31 19.42 14.26
C ASP A 184 16.02 18.66 13.82
N GLY A 185 16.12 17.36 13.52
CA GLY A 185 15.01 16.50 13.09
C GLY A 185 14.18 15.92 14.25
N ASP A 186 12.99 15.43 13.92
CA ASP A 186 12.09 14.74 14.87
C ASP A 186 12.42 13.25 15.01
N ASP A 187 13.19 12.68 14.06
CA ASP A 187 13.56 11.27 14.03
C ASP A 187 14.86 10.97 14.79
N ASP A 188 14.94 9.76 15.36
CA ASP A 188 16.11 9.28 16.10
C ASP A 188 17.25 8.75 15.18
N TYR A 189 17.03 8.75 13.86
CA TYR A 189 18.00 8.37 12.82
C TYR A 189 17.91 9.30 11.60
N VAL A 190 18.94 9.27 10.73
CA VAL A 190 19.01 10.04 9.47
C VAL A 190 19.55 9.19 8.33
N PHE A 191 19.29 9.54 7.07
CA PHE A 191 19.82 8.81 5.91
C PHE A 191 21.19 9.32 5.46
N VAL A 192 22.05 8.43 4.97
CA VAL A 192 23.37 8.76 4.40
C VAL A 192 23.21 9.69 3.20
N SER A 193 22.24 9.43 2.30
CA SER A 193 21.90 10.29 1.16
C SER A 193 21.65 11.74 1.55
N ASP A 194 20.84 11.98 2.58
CA ASP A 194 20.46 13.33 3.02
C ASP A 194 21.66 14.09 3.54
N ILE A 195 22.53 13.41 4.29
CA ILE A 195 23.79 14.00 4.76
C ILE A 195 24.71 14.33 3.60
N VAL A 196 24.79 13.46 2.59
CA VAL A 196 25.60 13.69 1.39
C VAL A 196 25.07 14.90 0.60
N TRP A 197 23.76 15.00 0.38
CA TRP A 197 23.13 16.15 -0.29
C TRP A 197 23.27 17.44 0.50
N GLN A 198 23.06 17.39 1.82
CA GLN A 198 23.28 18.51 2.72
C GLN A 198 24.71 19.04 2.59
N MET A 199 25.72 18.16 2.60
CA MET A 199 27.11 18.56 2.42
C MET A 199 27.34 19.19 1.04
N MET A 200 26.77 18.63 -0.03
CA MET A 200 26.88 19.19 -1.38
C MET A 200 26.22 20.57 -1.52
N ALA A 201 25.10 20.78 -0.82
CA ALA A 201 24.40 22.05 -0.76
C ALA A 201 25.18 23.12 0.03
N ASP A 202 25.87 22.71 1.10
CA ASP A 202 26.64 23.61 1.96
C ASP A 202 28.03 23.95 1.39
N ASP A 203 28.67 23.01 0.68
CA ASP A 203 29.97 23.20 0.05
C ASP A 203 29.98 22.63 -1.40
N PRO A 204 29.90 23.50 -2.43
CA PRO A 204 29.94 23.09 -3.82
C PRO A 204 31.22 22.35 -4.27
N GLU A 205 32.28 22.33 -3.45
CA GLU A 205 33.54 21.62 -3.76
C GLU A 205 33.62 20.23 -3.12
N VAL A 206 32.72 19.89 -2.18
CA VAL A 206 32.72 18.58 -1.52
C VAL A 206 32.44 17.47 -2.52
N PHE A 207 33.09 16.32 -2.36
CA PHE A 207 33.00 15.15 -3.25
C PHE A 207 33.38 15.41 -4.73
N ARG A 208 33.92 16.57 -5.11
CA ARG A 208 34.51 16.75 -6.47
C ARG A 208 35.76 15.90 -6.69
N THR A 209 36.37 15.48 -5.60
CA THR A 209 37.45 14.48 -5.58
C THR A 209 37.00 13.30 -4.74
N ALA A 210 37.36 12.10 -5.17
CA ALA A 210 37.04 10.87 -4.45
C ALA A 210 37.51 10.90 -2.99
N THR A 211 36.61 10.57 -2.08
CA THR A 211 36.85 10.43 -0.64
C THR A 211 36.72 8.96 -0.23
N LEU A 212 36.78 8.68 1.07
CA LEU A 212 36.25 7.41 1.58
C LEU A 212 34.74 7.28 1.27
N PRO A 213 34.22 6.05 1.17
CA PRO A 213 32.79 5.82 1.02
C PRO A 213 32.00 6.52 2.14
N PRO A 214 30.83 7.11 1.85
CA PRO A 214 30.02 7.80 2.86
C PRO A 214 29.82 7.01 4.16
N THR A 215 29.54 5.70 4.08
CA THR A 215 29.39 4.85 5.29
C THR A 215 30.69 4.69 6.07
N GLU A 216 31.85 4.81 5.41
CA GLU A 216 33.18 4.78 6.06
C GLU A 216 33.62 6.13 6.63
N LEU A 217 32.91 7.23 6.33
CA LEU A 217 33.14 8.53 6.96
C LEU A 217 32.53 8.61 8.37
N ILE A 218 31.62 7.69 8.72
CA ILE A 218 30.91 7.66 10.00
C ILE A 218 31.88 7.33 11.13
N ASP A 219 31.88 8.12 12.20
CA ASP A 219 32.67 7.87 13.42
C ASP A 219 31.99 6.77 14.27
N PRO A 220 32.55 5.54 14.30
CA PRO A 220 31.94 4.42 15.01
C PRO A 220 31.98 4.58 16.54
N ALA A 221 32.69 5.59 17.07
CA ALA A 221 32.68 5.89 18.49
C ALA A 221 31.44 6.69 18.93
N VAL A 222 30.74 7.31 17.98
CA VAL A 222 29.59 8.20 18.23
C VAL A 222 28.32 7.68 17.58
N PHE A 223 28.44 7.09 16.39
CA PHE A 223 27.32 6.64 15.58
C PHE A 223 27.39 5.15 15.25
N VAL A 224 26.22 4.58 15.01
CA VAL A 224 26.00 3.26 14.40
C VAL A 224 25.21 3.47 13.13
N HIS A 225 25.35 2.56 12.17
CA HIS A 225 24.58 2.62 10.94
C HIS A 225 24.12 1.22 10.53
N ASP A 226 22.98 1.16 9.87
CA ASP A 226 22.46 -0.01 9.19
C ASP A 226 21.99 0.40 7.80
N ARG A 227 22.58 -0.19 6.76
CA ARG A 227 22.40 0.20 5.35
C ARG A 227 22.61 1.72 5.19
N GLU A 228 21.58 2.45 4.77
CA GLU A 228 21.55 3.91 4.57
C GLU A 228 21.23 4.70 5.85
N ARG A 229 20.87 4.06 6.97
CA ARG A 229 20.42 4.76 8.18
C ARG A 229 21.55 4.96 9.17
N ILE A 230 21.67 6.14 9.76
CA ILE A 230 22.67 6.52 10.76
C ILE A 230 21.97 6.96 12.04
N ALA A 231 22.38 6.44 13.19
CA ALA A 231 21.84 6.80 14.50
C ALA A 231 22.94 6.87 15.57
N LYS A 232 22.61 7.44 16.75
CA LYS A 232 23.53 7.50 17.90
C LYS A 232 23.82 6.08 18.43
N VAL A 233 25.06 5.83 18.89
CA VAL A 233 25.43 4.53 19.50
C VAL A 233 24.44 4.13 20.60
N GLY A 234 23.92 2.91 20.50
CA GLY A 234 22.91 2.36 21.41
C GLY A 234 21.48 2.40 20.85
N PHE A 235 21.28 2.96 19.66
CA PHE A 235 20.04 2.85 18.90
C PHE A 235 19.83 1.42 18.39
N ASP A 236 18.58 0.96 18.42
CA ASP A 236 18.17 -0.38 18.01
C ASP A 236 17.40 -0.29 16.68
N PHE A 237 18.10 -0.52 15.57
CA PHE A 237 17.50 -0.46 14.24
C PHE A 237 16.41 -1.52 14.04
N ASP A 238 16.50 -2.66 14.73
CA ASP A 238 15.49 -3.73 14.63
C ASP A 238 14.13 -3.25 15.18
N GLN A 239 14.13 -2.41 16.22
CA GLN A 239 12.91 -1.87 16.84
C GLN A 239 12.23 -0.79 15.98
N VAL A 240 13.01 -0.03 15.20
CA VAL A 240 12.48 1.02 14.32
C VAL A 240 12.05 0.47 12.98
N ILE A 241 12.69 -0.59 12.50
CA ILE A 241 12.11 -1.44 11.45
C ILE A 241 10.70 -1.88 11.89
N ASP A 242 10.49 -2.37 13.12
CA ASP A 242 9.13 -2.71 13.60
C ASP A 242 8.13 -1.52 13.70
N THR A 243 8.59 -0.25 13.66
CA THR A 243 7.76 0.95 13.92
C THR A 243 7.51 1.79 12.67
N ASP A 244 8.53 2.05 11.84
CA ASP A 244 8.37 2.71 10.53
C ASP A 244 7.63 1.80 9.54
N PHE A 245 7.77 0.49 9.72
CA PHE A 245 7.02 -0.52 8.97
C PHE A 245 5.60 -0.73 9.55
N GLY A 246 5.27 -0.04 10.64
CA GLY A 246 3.89 0.14 11.10
C GLY A 246 3.11 1.16 10.26
N GLU A 247 3.80 2.03 9.50
CA GLU A 247 3.19 2.98 8.56
C GLU A 247 3.51 2.67 7.07
N PHE A 248 4.58 1.94 6.75
CA PHE A 248 4.84 1.35 5.42
C PHE A 248 5.52 -0.02 5.55
N ASP A 249 4.73 -1.10 5.54
CA ASP A 249 5.10 -2.51 5.81
C ASP A 249 6.00 -3.12 4.71
N ASP A 250 7.31 -2.79 4.71
CA ASP A 250 8.35 -3.34 3.79
C ASP A 250 8.90 -4.72 4.23
N ASP A 251 7.99 -5.65 4.57
CA ASP A 251 8.28 -7.09 4.48
C ASP A 251 7.53 -7.64 3.26
N GLU A 252 7.48 -6.92 2.12
CA GLU A 252 6.68 -7.32 0.94
C GLU A 252 6.93 -8.78 0.47
N ASP A 253 8.15 -9.30 0.63
CA ASP A 253 8.47 -10.68 0.23
C ASP A 253 8.20 -11.75 1.32
N SER A 254 7.84 -11.33 2.53
CA SER A 254 7.42 -12.22 3.64
C SER A 254 6.02 -11.93 4.19
N ASP A 255 5.40 -10.80 3.84
CA ASP A 255 4.02 -10.51 4.17
C ASP A 255 3.18 -11.52 3.39
N PRO A 256 2.47 -12.41 4.11
CA PRO A 256 1.60 -13.36 3.46
C PRO A 256 0.56 -12.69 2.55
N ALA A 257 0.30 -11.38 2.68
CA ALA A 257 -0.57 -10.62 1.82
C ALA A 257 0.06 -10.29 0.47
N VAL A 258 1.27 -9.75 0.46
CA VAL A 258 2.00 -9.34 -0.74
C VAL A 258 2.51 -10.57 -1.49
N VAL A 259 3.01 -11.61 -0.80
CA VAL A 259 3.33 -12.91 -1.43
C VAL A 259 2.10 -13.55 -2.07
N THR A 260 0.93 -13.44 -1.42
CA THR A 260 -0.33 -13.97 -1.98
C THR A 260 -0.82 -13.13 -3.15
N PHE A 261 -0.59 -11.82 -3.11
CA PHE A 261 -0.86 -10.90 -4.21
C PHE A 261 0.02 -11.22 -5.43
N ALA A 262 1.34 -11.23 -5.25
CA ALA A 262 2.34 -11.59 -6.25
C ALA A 262 2.00 -12.94 -6.91
N LEU A 263 1.62 -13.93 -6.10
CA LEU A 263 1.13 -15.21 -6.59
C LEU A 263 -0.10 -15.08 -7.50
N PHE A 264 -1.13 -14.34 -7.10
CA PHE A 264 -2.32 -14.15 -7.94
C PHE A 264 -1.98 -13.38 -9.23
N SER A 265 -1.04 -12.43 -9.17
CA SER A 265 -0.53 -11.65 -10.31
C SER A 265 0.27 -12.49 -11.30
N GLU A 266 1.16 -13.36 -10.85
CA GLU A 266 1.85 -14.34 -11.71
C GLU A 266 0.86 -15.30 -12.40
N LEU A 267 -0.17 -15.74 -11.68
CA LEU A 267 -1.22 -16.58 -12.24
C LEU A 267 -2.06 -15.86 -13.28
N HIS A 268 -2.30 -14.57 -13.10
CA HIS A 268 -3.00 -13.73 -14.05
C HIS A 268 -2.20 -13.55 -15.34
N ARG A 269 -0.87 -13.43 -15.23
CA ARG A 269 0.07 -13.36 -16.37
C ARG A 269 0.18 -14.67 -17.17
N GLY A 270 -0.48 -15.74 -16.72
CA GLY A 270 -0.66 -16.98 -17.47
C GLY A 270 0.39 -18.06 -17.20
N GLU A 271 1.21 -17.91 -16.15
CA GLU A 271 2.21 -18.91 -15.75
C GLU A 271 1.58 -20.15 -15.09
N GLY A 272 0.36 -20.02 -14.58
CA GLY A 272 -0.53 -21.13 -14.23
C GLY A 272 -0.13 -21.96 -13.00
N PHE A 273 -1.05 -22.12 -12.05
CA PHE A 273 -0.87 -22.88 -10.80
C PHE A 273 -0.71 -24.41 -11.02
N ASP A 274 -0.73 -24.85 -12.27
CA ASP A 274 -0.55 -26.26 -12.65
C ASP A 274 0.93 -26.64 -12.78
N ASP A 275 1.89 -25.69 -12.67
CA ASP A 275 3.31 -26.04 -12.52
C ASP A 275 3.56 -26.74 -11.17
N PRO A 276 3.96 -28.03 -11.18
CA PRO A 276 4.23 -28.76 -9.95
C PRO A 276 5.41 -28.21 -9.13
N ALA A 277 6.34 -27.45 -9.75
CA ALA A 277 7.48 -26.86 -9.05
C ALA A 277 7.05 -25.64 -8.23
N MET A 278 6.40 -24.66 -8.86
CA MET A 278 5.81 -23.50 -8.19
C MET A 278 4.85 -23.91 -7.04
N ARG A 279 3.92 -24.84 -7.33
CA ARG A 279 3.02 -25.39 -6.31
C ARG A 279 3.77 -26.12 -5.19
N GLY A 280 4.92 -26.72 -5.49
CA GLY A 280 5.75 -27.41 -4.50
C GLY A 280 6.42 -26.43 -3.53
N THR A 281 6.93 -25.32 -4.05
CA THR A 281 7.56 -24.24 -3.27
C THR A 281 6.54 -23.57 -2.36
N LEU A 282 5.42 -23.12 -2.91
CA LEU A 282 4.34 -22.45 -2.17
C LEU A 282 3.77 -23.33 -1.05
N LEU A 283 3.46 -24.60 -1.34
CA LEU A 283 2.89 -25.50 -0.32
C LEU A 283 3.91 -25.94 0.75
N ALA A 284 5.21 -25.73 0.53
CA ALA A 284 6.26 -26.10 1.48
C ALA A 284 6.45 -25.06 2.59
N ASP A 285 6.02 -23.82 2.36
CA ASP A 285 6.08 -22.76 3.36
C ASP A 285 4.98 -22.95 4.42
N GLN A 286 5.40 -23.30 5.63
CA GLN A 286 4.45 -23.53 6.72
C GLN A 286 3.92 -22.22 7.32
N GLU A 287 4.75 -21.18 7.35
CA GLU A 287 4.46 -19.88 7.95
C GLU A 287 3.44 -19.12 7.10
N TRP A 288 3.65 -19.11 5.79
CA TRP A 288 2.66 -18.62 4.82
C TRP A 288 1.31 -19.33 4.97
N MET A 289 1.31 -20.66 5.11
CA MET A 289 0.09 -21.44 5.32
C MET A 289 -0.59 -21.22 6.68
N GLU A 290 0.14 -20.72 7.67
CA GLU A 290 -0.42 -20.26 8.95
C GLU A 290 -1.01 -18.86 8.80
N GLY A 291 -0.30 -17.94 8.13
CA GLY A 291 -0.77 -16.61 7.80
C GLY A 291 -2.08 -16.63 7.02
N LEU A 292 -2.18 -17.42 5.94
CA LEU A 292 -3.43 -17.55 5.16
C LEU A 292 -4.64 -18.05 5.95
N ALA A 293 -4.46 -18.64 7.13
CA ALA A 293 -5.58 -19.04 7.99
C ALA A 293 -6.08 -17.88 8.88
N ASP A 294 -5.33 -16.78 8.95
CA ASP A 294 -5.63 -15.58 9.73
C ASP A 294 -6.73 -14.74 9.04
N PRO A 295 -7.84 -14.43 9.75
CA PRO A 295 -8.86 -13.51 9.26
C PRO A 295 -8.37 -12.07 9.03
N GLU A 296 -7.40 -11.57 9.80
CA GLU A 296 -6.92 -10.18 9.70
C GLU A 296 -6.12 -9.98 8.40
N LEU A 297 -5.26 -10.95 8.08
CA LEU A 297 -4.52 -10.98 6.82
C LEU A 297 -5.42 -10.93 5.59
N ALA A 298 -6.58 -11.56 5.66
CA ALA A 298 -7.53 -11.62 4.54
C ALA A 298 -8.02 -10.23 4.12
N PHE A 299 -8.19 -9.31 5.07
CA PHE A 299 -8.56 -7.92 4.77
C PHE A 299 -7.40 -7.13 4.16
N ARG A 300 -6.16 -7.37 4.62
CA ARG A 300 -4.96 -6.75 4.02
C ARG A 300 -4.80 -7.16 2.55
N ILE A 301 -4.92 -8.46 2.26
CA ILE A 301 -4.88 -9.00 0.89
C ILE A 301 -5.90 -8.31 -0.03
N VAL A 302 -7.12 -8.09 0.45
CA VAL A 302 -8.15 -7.41 -0.36
C VAL A 302 -7.82 -5.93 -0.57
N GLY A 303 -7.17 -5.28 0.40
CA GLY A 303 -6.61 -3.93 0.24
C GLY A 303 -5.67 -3.92 -0.97
N GLU A 304 -4.61 -4.71 -0.93
CA GLU A 304 -3.61 -4.80 -2.01
C GLU A 304 -4.24 -5.13 -3.37
N LEU A 305 -5.15 -6.12 -3.40
CA LEU A 305 -5.86 -6.52 -4.63
C LEU A 305 -6.77 -5.42 -5.21
N SER A 306 -7.12 -4.40 -4.44
CA SER A 306 -8.06 -3.35 -4.84
C SER A 306 -7.40 -2.06 -5.34
N PHE A 307 -6.10 -1.85 -5.11
CA PHE A 307 -5.39 -0.61 -5.42
C PHE A 307 -4.56 -0.64 -6.72
N GLU A 308 -4.32 -1.80 -7.34
CA GLU A 308 -3.57 -1.86 -8.61
C GLU A 308 -4.47 -1.65 -9.86
N GLU A 309 -3.94 -0.89 -10.83
CA GLU A 309 -4.60 -0.52 -12.11
C GLU A 309 -4.91 -1.73 -13.03
N ASP A 310 -4.24 -2.87 -12.83
CA ASP A 310 -4.48 -4.14 -13.55
C ASP A 310 -5.39 -5.06 -12.73
N GLU A 311 -6.72 -4.83 -12.79
CA GLU A 311 -7.73 -5.64 -12.09
C GLU A 311 -7.53 -7.16 -12.33
N LEU A 312 -7.09 -7.87 -11.28
CA LEU A 312 -6.90 -9.31 -11.33
C LEU A 312 -8.19 -10.03 -11.68
N ASN A 313 -8.21 -10.67 -12.85
CA ASN A 313 -9.36 -11.44 -13.35
C ASN A 313 -9.90 -12.43 -12.28
N PRO A 314 -11.18 -12.31 -11.87
CA PRO A 314 -11.77 -13.15 -10.83
C PRO A 314 -11.69 -14.65 -11.10
N ASP A 315 -11.77 -15.06 -12.37
CA ASP A 315 -11.68 -16.48 -12.74
C ASP A 315 -10.28 -17.05 -12.45
N VAL A 316 -9.24 -16.21 -12.50
CA VAL A 316 -7.87 -16.59 -12.10
C VAL A 316 -7.81 -16.81 -10.59
N ILE A 317 -8.35 -15.88 -9.80
CA ILE A 317 -8.40 -16.02 -8.33
C ILE A 317 -9.20 -17.27 -7.93
N VAL A 318 -10.34 -17.51 -8.59
CA VAL A 318 -11.16 -18.71 -8.38
C VAL A 318 -10.40 -19.98 -8.75
N ALA A 319 -9.68 -20.01 -9.87
CA ALA A 319 -8.90 -21.18 -10.28
C ALA A 319 -7.74 -21.48 -9.30
N ALA A 320 -7.04 -20.44 -8.85
CA ALA A 320 -5.92 -20.50 -7.92
C ALA A 320 -6.37 -21.03 -6.54
N THR A 321 -7.42 -20.44 -5.97
CA THR A 321 -8.01 -20.88 -4.70
C THR A 321 -8.60 -22.29 -4.79
N ASP A 322 -9.19 -22.68 -5.92
CA ASP A 322 -9.63 -24.06 -6.15
C ASP A 322 -8.45 -25.03 -6.17
N SER A 323 -7.27 -24.60 -6.62
CA SER A 323 -6.04 -25.39 -6.54
C SER A 323 -5.50 -25.49 -5.12
N LEU A 324 -5.51 -24.38 -4.37
CA LEU A 324 -5.17 -24.35 -2.95
C LEU A 324 -6.10 -25.27 -2.14
N LEU A 325 -7.39 -25.31 -2.44
CA LEU A 325 -8.36 -26.23 -1.81
C LEU A 325 -8.09 -27.70 -2.14
N ARG A 326 -7.56 -28.01 -3.33
CA ARG A 326 -7.23 -29.39 -3.74
C ARG A 326 -5.93 -29.90 -3.12
N HIS A 327 -4.94 -29.02 -2.96
CA HIS A 327 -3.56 -29.42 -2.68
C HIS A 327 -3.01 -28.89 -1.36
N GLY A 328 -3.55 -27.78 -0.86
CA GLY A 328 -3.14 -27.14 0.38
C GLY A 328 -3.70 -27.80 1.64
N PRO A 329 -3.24 -27.33 2.81
CA PRO A 329 -3.70 -27.84 4.09
C PRO A 329 -5.15 -27.41 4.37
N ARG A 330 -5.88 -28.19 5.18
CA ARG A 330 -7.29 -27.89 5.49
C ARG A 330 -7.52 -26.54 6.17
N LYS A 331 -6.52 -26.01 6.88
CA LYS A 331 -6.62 -24.75 7.64
C LYS A 331 -6.85 -23.53 6.74
N VAL A 332 -6.37 -23.54 5.50
CA VAL A 332 -6.55 -22.42 4.55
C VAL A 332 -7.89 -22.48 3.80
N ALA A 333 -8.72 -23.49 4.04
CA ALA A 333 -9.96 -23.67 3.29
C ALA A 333 -10.95 -22.51 3.49
N ALA A 334 -11.03 -21.96 4.70
CA ALA A 334 -11.90 -20.82 4.99
C ALA A 334 -11.48 -19.58 4.20
N PHE A 335 -10.18 -19.25 4.20
CA PHE A 335 -9.61 -18.17 3.41
C PHE A 335 -9.82 -18.36 1.91
N ALA A 336 -9.45 -19.52 1.36
CA ALA A 336 -9.56 -19.81 -0.07
C ALA A 336 -11.01 -19.69 -0.58
N HIS A 337 -11.96 -20.20 0.20
CA HIS A 337 -13.37 -20.01 -0.09
C HIS A 337 -13.80 -18.54 0.04
N TRP A 338 -13.30 -17.79 1.02
CA TRP A 338 -13.67 -16.39 1.18
C TRP A 338 -13.10 -15.50 0.05
N ILE A 339 -11.81 -15.58 -0.26
CA ILE A 339 -11.19 -14.70 -1.26
C ILE A 339 -11.74 -14.95 -2.67
N SER A 340 -12.04 -16.21 -3.02
CA SER A 340 -12.76 -16.53 -4.26
C SER A 340 -14.19 -15.98 -4.27
N GLY A 341 -14.87 -15.96 -3.12
CA GLY A 341 -16.15 -15.31 -2.98
C GLY A 341 -16.06 -13.80 -3.18
N HIS A 342 -15.01 -13.17 -2.64
CA HIS A 342 -14.77 -11.74 -2.76
C HIS A 342 -14.53 -11.32 -4.22
N ALA A 343 -13.65 -12.03 -4.93
CA ALA A 343 -13.40 -11.79 -6.35
C ALA A 343 -14.68 -11.91 -7.21
N LEU A 344 -15.51 -12.94 -6.94
CA LEU A 344 -16.80 -13.10 -7.60
C LEU A 344 -17.79 -11.97 -7.26
N GLU A 345 -17.73 -11.43 -6.05
CA GLU A 345 -18.59 -10.35 -5.59
C GLU A 345 -18.24 -9.02 -6.28
N LEU A 346 -16.95 -8.71 -6.45
CA LEU A 346 -16.50 -7.50 -7.17
C LEU A 346 -17.07 -7.44 -8.59
N GLU A 347 -17.25 -8.59 -9.23
CA GLU A 347 -17.83 -8.71 -10.58
C GLU A 347 -19.32 -9.04 -10.60
N GLY A 348 -20.02 -8.78 -9.49
CA GLY A 348 -21.47 -8.90 -9.42
C GLY A 348 -22.01 -10.34 -9.50
N ARG A 349 -21.15 -11.36 -9.44
CA ARG A 349 -21.54 -12.79 -9.42
C ARG A 349 -21.96 -13.25 -8.03
N ILE A 350 -22.88 -12.49 -7.42
CA ILE A 350 -23.27 -12.59 -5.99
C ILE A 350 -23.77 -13.98 -5.60
N ALA A 351 -24.50 -14.67 -6.47
CA ALA A 351 -25.00 -16.01 -6.17
C ALA A 351 -23.87 -17.05 -6.05
N GLU A 352 -22.80 -16.89 -6.83
CA GLU A 352 -21.61 -17.75 -6.75
C GLU A 352 -20.75 -17.34 -5.54
N ALA A 353 -20.59 -16.04 -5.31
CA ALA A 353 -19.92 -15.49 -4.13
C ALA A 353 -20.55 -15.99 -2.82
N GLU A 354 -21.87 -15.96 -2.70
CA GLU A 354 -22.58 -16.45 -1.50
C GLU A 354 -22.24 -17.92 -1.22
N LYS A 355 -22.27 -18.76 -2.26
CA LYS A 355 -21.95 -20.18 -2.11
C LYS A 355 -20.52 -20.37 -1.61
N ARG A 356 -19.56 -19.57 -2.10
CA ARG A 356 -18.18 -19.58 -1.62
C ARG A 356 -18.09 -19.13 -0.16
N TYR A 357 -18.79 -18.08 0.24
CA TYR A 357 -18.84 -17.65 1.64
C TYR A 357 -19.48 -18.69 2.58
N GLU A 358 -20.53 -19.39 2.14
CA GLU A 358 -21.12 -20.50 2.91
C GLU A 358 -20.12 -21.64 3.11
N GLN A 359 -19.36 -21.99 2.07
CA GLN A 359 -18.29 -23.00 2.16
C GLN A 359 -17.14 -22.55 3.09
N SER A 360 -16.81 -21.26 3.10
CA SER A 360 -15.84 -20.69 4.03
C SER A 360 -16.31 -20.83 5.48
N ALA A 361 -17.57 -20.45 5.76
CA ALA A 361 -18.16 -20.57 7.09
C ALA A 361 -18.36 -22.03 7.54
N ASP A 362 -18.54 -22.97 6.60
CA ASP A 362 -18.55 -24.41 6.87
C ASP A 362 -17.16 -24.94 7.23
N ALA A 363 -16.10 -24.41 6.60
CA ALA A 363 -14.72 -24.77 6.88
C ALA A 363 -14.23 -24.21 8.22
N ASN A 364 -14.59 -22.97 8.54
CA ASN A 364 -14.36 -22.36 9.84
C ASN A 364 -15.55 -21.47 10.23
N SER A 365 -16.33 -21.94 11.21
CA SER A 365 -17.53 -21.24 11.67
C SER A 365 -17.28 -19.92 12.40
N ALA A 366 -16.02 -19.59 12.72
CA ALA A 366 -15.63 -18.33 13.35
C ALA A 366 -14.89 -17.39 12.39
N TYR A 367 -14.76 -17.74 11.10
CA TYR A 367 -14.02 -16.92 10.14
C TYR A 367 -14.77 -15.61 9.84
N SER A 368 -14.35 -14.52 10.48
CA SER A 368 -15.06 -13.23 10.48
C SER A 368 -15.34 -12.66 9.09
N PRO A 369 -14.42 -12.69 8.11
CA PRO A 369 -14.68 -12.14 6.78
C PRO A 369 -15.89 -12.79 6.08
N ALA A 370 -16.02 -14.12 6.18
CA ALA A 370 -17.14 -14.84 5.60
C ALA A 370 -18.46 -14.58 6.32
N LEU A 371 -18.43 -14.44 7.65
CA LEU A 371 -19.61 -14.10 8.44
C LEU A 371 -20.12 -12.70 8.10
N LEU A 372 -19.21 -11.74 7.94
CA LEU A 372 -19.54 -10.36 7.55
C LEU A 372 -20.14 -10.31 6.14
N ALA A 373 -19.54 -11.01 5.17
CA ALA A 373 -20.05 -11.07 3.81
C ALA A 373 -21.45 -11.70 3.73
N LEU A 374 -21.67 -12.84 4.41
CA LEU A 374 -22.97 -13.49 4.50
C LEU A 374 -24.01 -12.62 5.24
N ALA A 375 -23.58 -11.88 6.27
CA ALA A 375 -24.46 -10.95 6.98
C ALA A 375 -24.91 -9.82 6.05
N GLY A 376 -24.01 -9.26 5.24
CA GLY A 376 -24.32 -8.26 4.23
C GLY A 376 -25.31 -8.77 3.18
N ILE A 377 -25.12 -9.98 2.65
CA ILE A 377 -26.06 -10.57 1.68
C ILE A 377 -27.45 -10.80 2.31
N ALA A 378 -27.50 -11.27 3.57
CA ALA A 378 -28.75 -11.42 4.30
C ALA A 378 -29.42 -10.07 4.61
N PHE A 379 -28.61 -9.04 4.91
CA PHE A 379 -29.07 -7.67 5.14
C PHE A 379 -29.74 -7.11 3.88
N ASP A 380 -29.12 -7.27 2.71
CA ASP A 380 -29.67 -6.82 1.44
C ASP A 380 -31.00 -7.50 1.10
N ARG A 381 -31.12 -8.80 1.40
CA ARG A 381 -32.38 -9.55 1.26
C ARG A 381 -33.49 -9.16 2.22
N GLY A 382 -33.20 -8.35 3.23
CA GLY A 382 -34.15 -8.04 4.29
C GLY A 382 -34.33 -9.18 5.31
N ASP A 383 -33.40 -10.14 5.38
CA ASP A 383 -33.42 -11.23 6.37
C ASP A 383 -32.69 -10.81 7.66
N ALA A 384 -33.37 -9.98 8.45
CA ALA A 384 -32.81 -9.45 9.70
C ALA A 384 -32.43 -10.56 10.69
N VAL A 385 -33.14 -11.68 10.67
CA VAL A 385 -32.89 -12.80 11.60
C VAL A 385 -31.59 -13.52 11.23
N ARG A 386 -31.39 -13.83 9.95
CA ARG A 386 -30.14 -14.46 9.49
C ARG A 386 -28.96 -13.52 9.65
N ALA A 387 -29.08 -12.27 9.22
CA ALA A 387 -28.01 -11.29 9.33
C ALA A 387 -27.59 -11.07 10.80
N MET A 388 -28.54 -10.86 11.70
CA MET A 388 -28.26 -10.73 13.14
C MET A 388 -27.63 -12.00 13.74
N SER A 389 -28.04 -13.19 13.30
CA SER A 389 -27.42 -14.45 13.75
C SER A 389 -25.95 -14.58 13.31
N LEU A 390 -25.56 -13.96 12.20
CA LEU A 390 -24.18 -13.94 11.71
C LEU A 390 -23.37 -12.87 12.43
N VAL A 391 -23.93 -11.66 12.57
CA VAL A 391 -23.31 -10.55 13.31
C VAL A 391 -22.99 -10.95 14.76
N ASN A 392 -23.90 -11.63 15.47
CA ASN A 392 -23.66 -12.08 16.85
C ASN A 392 -22.55 -13.14 17.01
N ARG A 393 -22.01 -13.67 15.91
CA ARG A 393 -20.86 -14.61 15.95
C ARG A 393 -19.53 -13.89 15.80
N LEU A 394 -19.53 -12.62 15.42
CA LEU A 394 -18.34 -11.78 15.34
C LEU A 394 -17.98 -11.28 16.75
N GLU A 395 -16.68 -11.14 17.03
CA GLU A 395 -16.18 -10.68 18.33
C GLU A 395 -16.67 -9.27 18.68
N ASP A 396 -16.71 -8.38 17.68
CA ASP A 396 -17.19 -6.99 17.84
C ASP A 396 -18.43 -6.69 16.97
N GLY A 397 -19.31 -7.68 16.80
CA GLY A 397 -20.49 -7.55 15.93
C GLY A 397 -21.46 -6.43 16.34
N SER A 398 -21.48 -6.05 17.62
CA SER A 398 -22.33 -4.96 18.11
C SER A 398 -21.90 -3.57 17.67
N SER A 399 -20.65 -3.41 17.25
CA SER A 399 -20.07 -2.13 16.83
C SER A 399 -20.25 -1.87 15.34
N LEU A 400 -20.76 -2.83 14.58
CA LEU A 400 -21.04 -2.67 13.15
C LEU A 400 -22.24 -1.74 12.92
N ASP A 401 -22.13 -0.83 11.93
CA ASP A 401 -23.20 0.10 11.50
C ASP A 401 -24.55 -0.62 11.27
N MET A 402 -24.52 -1.83 10.75
CA MET A 402 -25.73 -2.62 10.46
C MET A 402 -26.44 -3.18 11.71
N HIS A 403 -25.77 -3.25 12.86
CA HIS A 403 -26.29 -3.92 14.06
C HIS A 403 -27.59 -3.27 14.58
N ASP A 404 -27.61 -1.94 14.71
CA ASP A 404 -28.76 -1.21 15.26
C ASP A 404 -29.99 -1.30 14.36
N ILE A 405 -29.77 -1.24 13.04
CA ILE A 405 -30.81 -1.48 12.04
C ILE A 405 -31.36 -2.90 12.19
N LEU A 406 -30.49 -3.92 12.22
CA LEU A 406 -30.90 -5.31 12.39
C LEU A 406 -31.68 -5.56 13.68
N LEU A 407 -31.34 -4.86 14.77
CA LEU A 407 -32.03 -4.96 16.05
C LEU A 407 -33.46 -4.44 15.95
N ARG A 408 -33.67 -3.31 15.27
CA ARG A 408 -35.00 -2.71 15.02
C ARG A 408 -35.90 -3.59 14.17
N PHE A 409 -35.33 -4.31 13.21
CA PHE A 409 -36.08 -5.19 12.30
C PHE A 409 -36.18 -6.65 12.78
N GLN A 410 -35.81 -6.95 14.04
CA GLN A 410 -36.08 -8.26 14.63
C GLN A 410 -37.59 -8.49 14.79
N PRO A 411 -38.12 -9.68 14.41
CA PRO A 411 -39.51 -10.02 14.67
C PRO A 411 -39.80 -9.97 16.17
N VAL A 412 -40.80 -9.19 16.59
CA VAL A 412 -41.16 -9.09 18.00
C VAL A 412 -42.23 -10.14 18.31
N PRO A 413 -41.95 -11.14 19.17
CA PRO A 413 -42.93 -12.15 19.52
C PRO A 413 -44.12 -11.48 20.21
N ARG A 414 -45.33 -11.77 19.72
CA ARG A 414 -46.57 -11.43 20.42
C ARG A 414 -46.63 -12.20 21.73
N SER A 415 -46.68 -11.48 22.85
CA SER A 415 -46.74 -12.07 24.19
C SER A 415 -48.10 -12.71 24.50
N ASP A 416 -49.13 -12.37 23.73
CA ASP A 416 -50.50 -12.86 23.89
C ASP A 416 -50.79 -14.19 23.15
N ILE A 417 -49.83 -14.73 22.39
CA ILE A 417 -50.01 -15.96 21.58
C ILE A 417 -48.85 -16.92 21.82
N GLY A 418 -49.13 -18.15 22.26
CA GLY A 418 -48.11 -19.18 22.43
C GLY A 418 -47.53 -19.64 21.08
N ARG A 419 -46.23 -19.96 21.06
CA ARG A 419 -45.49 -20.39 19.86
C ARG A 419 -46.19 -21.50 19.02
N ASN A 420 -46.94 -22.39 19.66
CA ASN A 420 -47.65 -23.49 19.00
C ASN A 420 -49.15 -23.24 18.77
N ASP A 421 -49.70 -22.10 19.18
CA ASP A 421 -51.12 -21.76 19.06
C ASP A 421 -51.49 -21.39 17.60
N PRO A 422 -52.78 -21.45 17.22
CA PRO A 422 -53.23 -20.94 15.92
C PRO A 422 -52.84 -19.47 15.72
N CYS A 423 -52.35 -19.14 14.53
CA CYS A 423 -51.89 -17.78 14.23
C CYS A 423 -53.05 -16.78 14.15
N TRP A 424 -52.81 -15.55 14.62
CA TRP A 424 -53.80 -14.45 14.63
C TRP A 424 -54.33 -14.05 13.25
N CYS A 425 -53.58 -14.34 12.18
CA CYS A 425 -53.97 -14.03 10.80
C CYS A 425 -55.13 -14.89 10.26
N GLY A 426 -55.62 -15.87 11.04
CA GLY A 426 -56.71 -16.74 10.61
C GLY A 426 -56.30 -17.87 9.66
N SER A 427 -55.00 -18.10 9.41
CA SER A 427 -54.52 -19.13 8.49
C SER A 427 -54.70 -20.58 8.97
N GLY A 428 -55.03 -20.78 10.26
CA GLY A 428 -55.10 -22.10 10.90
C GLY A 428 -53.75 -22.78 11.14
N ARG A 429 -52.62 -22.19 10.70
CA ARG A 429 -51.26 -22.69 10.96
C ARG A 429 -50.78 -22.27 12.35
N LYS A 430 -49.83 -23.01 12.94
CA LYS A 430 -49.19 -22.65 14.21
C LYS A 430 -48.46 -21.29 14.08
N TYR A 431 -48.53 -20.44 15.10
CA TYR A 431 -47.93 -19.09 15.11
C TYR A 431 -46.46 -19.09 14.70
N LYS A 432 -45.67 -20.07 15.20
CA LYS A 432 -44.26 -20.24 14.83
C LYS A 432 -43.97 -20.48 13.35
N VAL A 433 -44.91 -21.08 12.63
CA VAL A 433 -44.80 -21.41 11.20
C VAL A 433 -45.37 -20.30 10.33
N CYS A 434 -46.25 -19.47 10.91
CA CYS A 434 -46.99 -18.46 10.19
C CYS A 434 -46.36 -17.07 10.32
N HIS A 435 -46.45 -16.41 11.48
CA HIS A 435 -46.07 -14.99 11.63
C HIS A 435 -44.95 -14.71 12.65
N LEU A 436 -44.56 -15.67 13.49
CA LEU A 436 -43.51 -15.44 14.51
C LEU A 436 -42.15 -15.03 13.92
N ARG A 437 -41.90 -15.35 12.64
CA ARG A 437 -40.68 -14.99 11.89
C ARG A 437 -40.98 -14.34 10.54
N LYS A 438 -42.22 -13.88 10.32
CA LYS A 438 -42.69 -13.32 9.03
C LYS A 438 -43.43 -12.01 9.23
N GLU A 439 -43.06 -11.27 10.28
CA GLU A 439 -43.60 -9.93 10.45
C GLU A 439 -42.96 -9.05 9.39
N GLU A 440 -43.74 -8.68 8.38
CA GLU A 440 -43.30 -7.82 7.28
C GLU A 440 -43.48 -6.36 7.69
N PHE A 441 -42.37 -5.63 7.75
CA PHE A 441 -42.39 -4.20 7.98
C PHE A 441 -42.87 -3.46 6.71
N PRO A 442 -43.77 -2.47 6.83
CA PRO A 442 -44.19 -1.65 5.70
C PRO A 442 -43.00 -1.09 4.93
N LEU A 443 -43.13 -0.94 3.60
CA LEU A 443 -42.06 -0.40 2.74
C LEU A 443 -41.54 0.96 3.24
N ARG A 444 -42.43 1.81 3.76
CA ARG A 444 -42.04 3.09 4.38
C ARG A 444 -41.05 2.92 5.53
N ASP A 445 -41.23 1.91 6.37
CA ASP A 445 -40.35 1.65 7.50
C ASP A 445 -39.05 1.01 7.01
N ARG A 446 -39.11 0.17 5.97
CA ARG A 446 -37.94 -0.44 5.33
C ARG A 446 -37.14 0.51 4.42
N ALA A 447 -37.69 1.66 4.02
CA ALA A 447 -36.97 2.62 3.17
C ALA A 447 -35.69 3.14 3.82
N GLU A 448 -35.69 3.31 5.16
CA GLU A 448 -34.49 3.64 5.93
C GLU A 448 -33.46 2.52 5.87
N TRP A 449 -33.88 1.27 6.06
CA TRP A 449 -33.00 0.11 5.88
C TRP A 449 -32.48 0.02 4.45
N LEU A 450 -33.32 0.25 3.44
CA LEU A 450 -32.93 0.27 2.04
C LEU A 450 -31.83 1.30 1.77
N TYR A 451 -31.92 2.49 2.36
CA TYR A 451 -30.85 3.49 2.28
C TYR A 451 -29.53 2.96 2.86
N TRP A 452 -29.56 2.32 4.05
CA TRP A 452 -28.37 1.69 4.63
C TRP A 452 -27.79 0.54 3.77
N LYS A 453 -28.62 -0.20 3.01
CA LYS A 453 -28.13 -1.23 2.06
C LYS A 453 -27.31 -0.60 0.95
N LEU A 454 -27.76 0.53 0.43
CA LEU A 454 -27.06 1.30 -0.60
C LEU A 454 -25.76 1.88 -0.05
N LEU A 455 -25.80 2.52 1.13
CA LEU A 455 -24.60 3.06 1.79
C LEU A 455 -23.53 2.00 2.06
N ALA A 456 -23.93 0.78 2.45
CA ALA A 456 -22.97 -0.28 2.71
C ALA A 456 -22.13 -0.66 1.46
N GLN A 457 -22.58 -0.30 0.25
CA GLN A 457 -21.82 -0.54 -0.98
C GLN A 457 -20.97 0.65 -1.44
N THR A 458 -21.22 1.89 -0.97
CA THR A 458 -20.38 3.02 -1.37
C THR A 458 -18.94 2.88 -0.85
N ARG A 459 -18.75 2.11 0.22
CA ARG A 459 -17.44 1.86 0.87
C ARG A 459 -16.75 0.59 0.36
N ARG A 460 -16.90 0.21 -0.92
CA ARG A 460 -16.38 -1.06 -1.45
C ARG A 460 -15.78 -0.94 -2.86
N GLY A 461 -14.61 -1.54 -3.04
CA GLY A 461 -13.86 -1.54 -4.30
C GLY A 461 -13.48 -0.12 -4.74
N SER A 462 -13.41 0.11 -6.06
CA SER A 462 -13.11 1.41 -6.68
C SER A 462 -14.09 2.55 -6.35
N ARG A 463 -15.18 2.28 -5.61
CA ARG A 463 -16.06 3.33 -5.07
C ARG A 463 -15.44 4.06 -3.88
N VAL A 464 -14.49 3.43 -3.19
CA VAL A 464 -13.83 4.05 -2.03
C VAL A 464 -13.05 5.28 -2.47
N GLU A 465 -12.31 5.20 -3.57
CA GLU A 465 -11.58 6.35 -4.15
C GLU A 465 -12.53 7.48 -4.54
N ARG A 466 -13.59 7.17 -5.29
CA ARG A 466 -14.61 8.19 -5.63
C ARG A 466 -15.27 8.81 -4.40
N LEU A 467 -15.48 8.03 -3.35
CA LEU A 467 -16.02 8.53 -2.09
C LEU A 467 -15.00 9.45 -1.37
N LEU A 468 -13.71 9.14 -1.45
CA LEU A 468 -12.62 9.98 -0.94
C LEU A 468 -12.53 11.30 -1.72
N ASP A 469 -12.64 11.27 -3.05
CA ASP A 469 -12.67 12.47 -3.89
C ASP A 469 -13.81 13.40 -3.48
N LEU A 470 -15.02 12.85 -3.30
CA LEU A 470 -16.18 13.61 -2.83
C LEU A 470 -15.99 14.15 -1.41
N ALA A 471 -15.36 13.37 -0.53
CA ALA A 471 -15.04 13.78 0.84
C ALA A 471 -14.01 14.90 0.85
N GLN A 472 -13.01 14.88 -0.03
CA GLN A 472 -12.01 15.93 -0.17
C GLN A 472 -12.66 17.25 -0.59
N VAL A 473 -13.49 17.23 -1.63
CA VAL A 473 -14.28 18.41 -2.06
C VAL A 473 -15.17 18.93 -0.93
N ARG A 474 -15.76 18.04 -0.13
CA ARG A 474 -16.57 18.44 1.03
C ARG A 474 -15.73 19.09 2.13
N ALA A 475 -14.53 18.56 2.38
CA ALA A 475 -13.62 19.01 3.42
C ALA A 475 -12.92 20.34 3.10
N GLU A 476 -12.86 20.78 1.84
CA GLU A 476 -12.35 22.11 1.44
C GLU A 476 -13.02 23.28 2.19
N HIS A 477 -14.22 23.08 2.72
CA HIS A 477 -14.96 24.08 3.48
C HIS A 477 -14.77 23.99 5.00
N TRP A 478 -13.96 23.05 5.47
CA TRP A 478 -13.69 22.76 6.89
C TRP A 478 -12.27 23.22 7.28
N GLU A 479 -11.81 22.85 8.48
CA GLU A 479 -10.42 23.12 8.87
C GLU A 479 -9.47 22.29 7.99
N PRO A 480 -8.38 22.88 7.47
CA PRO A 480 -7.41 22.13 6.66
C PRO A 480 -6.81 20.96 7.44
N GLY A 481 -6.64 19.82 6.77
CA GLY A 481 -5.99 18.64 7.32
C GLY A 481 -6.73 17.33 7.00
N TYR A 482 -5.97 16.23 7.03
CA TYR A 482 -6.45 14.90 6.70
C TYR A 482 -7.64 14.44 7.56
N GLU A 483 -7.70 14.84 8.84
CA GLU A 483 -8.84 14.51 9.71
C GLU A 483 -10.19 15.06 9.20
N SER A 484 -10.19 16.23 8.54
CA SER A 484 -11.41 16.79 7.95
C SER A 484 -11.91 15.96 6.78
N VAL A 485 -11.00 15.40 5.97
CA VAL A 485 -11.34 14.48 4.87
C VAL A 485 -11.93 13.20 5.43
N LEU A 486 -11.27 12.58 6.42
CA LEU A 486 -11.78 11.38 7.09
C LEU A 486 -13.17 11.58 7.71
N ALA A 487 -13.39 12.73 8.35
CA ALA A 487 -14.69 13.08 8.89
C ALA A 487 -15.75 13.31 7.79
N ALA A 488 -15.35 13.84 6.63
CA ALA A 488 -16.23 14.10 5.49
C ALA A 488 -16.71 12.82 4.78
N ILE A 489 -15.98 11.70 4.86
CA ILE A 489 -16.41 10.39 4.33
C ILE A 489 -17.77 9.96 4.92
N GLY A 490 -18.03 10.33 6.17
CA GLY A 490 -19.29 10.08 6.86
C GLY A 490 -20.36 11.16 6.69
N ASP A 491 -20.07 12.26 5.97
CA ASP A 491 -21.02 13.36 5.77
C ASP A 491 -22.20 12.89 4.90
N ALA A 492 -23.42 13.13 5.38
CA ALA A 492 -24.64 12.72 4.68
C ALA A 492 -24.73 13.29 3.25
N THR A 493 -24.18 14.49 3.01
CA THR A 493 -24.14 15.11 1.68
C THR A 493 -23.23 14.32 0.74
N VAL A 494 -22.05 13.91 1.21
CA VAL A 494 -21.09 13.12 0.43
C VAL A 494 -21.72 11.78 0.04
N LEU A 495 -22.33 11.11 1.02
CA LEU A 495 -23.01 9.83 0.81
C LEU A 495 -24.22 9.96 -0.13
N ASP A 496 -25.00 11.03 -0.01
CA ASP A 496 -26.15 11.28 -0.89
C ASP A 496 -25.71 11.57 -2.34
N VAL A 497 -24.64 12.35 -2.52
CA VAL A 497 -24.05 12.62 -3.85
C VAL A 497 -23.50 11.34 -4.45
N ALA A 498 -22.77 10.54 -3.68
CA ALA A 498 -22.25 9.25 -4.13
C ALA A 498 -23.38 8.32 -4.64
N LEU A 499 -24.49 8.26 -3.90
CA LEU A 499 -25.63 7.43 -4.29
C LEU A 499 -26.41 7.98 -5.48
N ALA A 500 -26.69 9.29 -5.51
CA ALA A 500 -27.61 9.88 -6.47
C ALA A 500 -26.94 10.35 -7.78
N GLU A 501 -25.71 10.86 -7.70
CA GLU A 501 -25.05 11.56 -8.80
C GLU A 501 -23.81 10.82 -9.31
N ASP A 502 -23.03 10.18 -8.42
CA ASP A 502 -21.82 9.44 -8.78
C ASP A 502 -22.10 8.02 -9.31
N GLY A 503 -23.36 7.59 -9.31
CA GLY A 503 -23.79 6.32 -9.90
C GLY A 503 -23.70 5.09 -8.98
N ALA A 504 -23.27 5.25 -7.73
CA ALA A 504 -23.11 4.11 -6.80
C ALA A 504 -24.42 3.33 -6.57
N ALA A 505 -25.58 4.00 -6.54
CA ALA A 505 -26.86 3.30 -6.43
C ALA A 505 -27.23 2.52 -7.71
N GLY A 506 -26.80 2.98 -8.88
CA GLY A 506 -26.98 2.26 -10.15
C GLY A 506 -26.14 0.99 -10.18
N GLU A 507 -24.87 1.11 -9.81
CA GLU A 507 -23.95 -0.03 -9.74
C GLU A 507 -24.39 -1.07 -8.69
N PHE A 508 -24.91 -0.62 -7.54
CA PHE A 508 -25.56 -1.51 -6.57
C PHE A 508 -26.70 -2.30 -7.22
N MET A 509 -27.53 -1.64 -8.02
CA MET A 509 -28.67 -2.28 -8.66
C MET A 509 -28.25 -3.31 -9.70
N ASP A 510 -27.15 -3.06 -10.41
CA ASP A 510 -26.58 -3.99 -11.38
C ASP A 510 -25.96 -5.21 -10.70
N ALA A 511 -25.20 -5.02 -9.61
CA ALA A 511 -24.51 -6.10 -8.92
C ALA A 511 -25.41 -6.88 -7.94
N ARG A 512 -26.19 -6.18 -7.12
CA ARG A 512 -26.92 -6.72 -5.96
C ARG A 512 -28.43 -6.48 -6.00
N GLY A 513 -28.95 -5.78 -6.99
CA GLY A 513 -30.40 -5.48 -7.09
C GLY A 513 -31.27 -6.73 -7.03
N ASP A 514 -30.77 -7.88 -7.50
CA ASP A 514 -31.45 -9.17 -7.44
C ASP A 514 -31.66 -9.74 -6.03
N LEU A 515 -30.85 -9.30 -5.05
CA LEU A 515 -31.04 -9.65 -3.65
C LEU A 515 -32.23 -8.92 -3.03
N LEU A 516 -32.54 -7.71 -3.49
CA LEU A 516 -33.58 -6.89 -2.87
C LEU A 516 -34.97 -7.53 -3.02
N PRO A 517 -35.82 -7.41 -1.99
CA PRO A 517 -37.27 -7.52 -2.12
C PRO A 517 -37.79 -6.70 -3.30
N GLU A 518 -38.79 -7.24 -4.02
CA GLU A 518 -39.28 -6.66 -5.28
C GLU A 518 -39.73 -5.20 -5.14
N ASP A 519 -40.43 -4.87 -4.06
CA ASP A 519 -40.93 -3.52 -3.80
C ASP A 519 -39.84 -2.52 -3.39
N GLU A 520 -38.78 -2.97 -2.71
CA GLU A 520 -37.59 -2.17 -2.46
C GLU A 520 -36.82 -1.91 -3.76
N ARG A 521 -36.69 -2.92 -4.62
CA ARG A 521 -36.03 -2.78 -5.94
C ARG A 521 -36.75 -1.77 -6.84
N GLU A 522 -38.09 -1.79 -6.84
CA GLU A 522 -38.89 -0.79 -7.54
C GLU A 522 -38.69 0.62 -6.95
N LEU A 523 -38.56 0.74 -5.63
CA LEU A 523 -38.31 2.01 -4.97
C LEU A 523 -36.94 2.60 -5.35
N VAL A 524 -35.87 1.80 -5.39
CA VAL A 524 -34.55 2.29 -5.85
C VAL A 524 -34.60 2.74 -7.31
N ARG A 525 -35.29 1.99 -8.19
CA ARG A 525 -35.47 2.41 -9.60
C ARG A 525 -36.20 3.74 -9.72
N LEU A 526 -37.13 4.04 -8.81
CA LEU A 526 -37.79 5.34 -8.76
C LEU A 526 -36.80 6.43 -8.32
N TRP A 527 -35.97 6.17 -7.30
CA TRP A 527 -34.93 7.11 -6.84
C TRP A 527 -33.97 7.48 -7.96
N LEU A 528 -33.49 6.50 -8.73
CA LEU A 528 -32.58 6.70 -9.88
C LEU A 528 -33.20 7.47 -11.07
N GLN A 529 -34.51 7.70 -11.07
CA GLN A 529 -35.21 8.47 -12.12
C GLN A 529 -35.50 9.92 -11.72
N THR A 530 -35.21 10.27 -10.46
CA THR A 530 -35.53 11.57 -9.87
C THR A 530 -34.28 12.43 -9.88
#